data_AF-A0A1H3JU81-F1
#
_entry.id   AF-A0A1H3JU81-F1
#
_cell.length_a   1.000
_cell.length_b   1.000
_cell.length_c   1.000
_cell.angle_alpha   90.00
_cell.angle_beta   90.00
_cell.angle_gamma   90.00
#
_symmetry.space_group_name_H-M   'P 1'
#
loop_
_entity.id
_entity.type
_entity.pdbx_description
1 polymer ?
#
loop_
_entity_poly.entity_id
_entity_poly.type
_entity_poly.pdbx_seq_one_letter_code
_entity_poly.pdbx_strand_id
1 'polypeptide(L)'
;MYGLDINFDYNTTKEYKFRYESQCDCAYCRNYYKTFKVKYIKTSKLLEDFGLCVDFPLEAMPLEYDKINNEMQYISYYPVKGRIDKDILILNLEELEVRILKGSEINNPCPNPKMKLPYLLIEISGIKLTWILDEDIE
;
A
#
# COMPACT_ATOMS: atom_id res chain seq x y z
N MET A 1 16.35 4.08 8.87
CA MET A 1 15.82 4.58 7.59
C MET A 1 16.51 3.80 6.48
N TYR A 2 15.75 3.19 5.57
CA TYR A 2 16.20 2.17 4.59
C TYR A 2 17.15 2.69 3.47
N GLY A 3 17.93 3.74 3.73
CA GLY A 3 18.86 4.33 2.75
C GLY A 3 18.18 4.96 1.53
N LEU A 4 16.89 5.27 1.63
CA LEU A 4 16.10 5.84 0.54
C LEU A 4 16.33 7.33 0.43
N ASP A 5 16.78 7.78 -0.74
CA ASP A 5 16.93 9.19 -1.08
C ASP A 5 15.60 9.73 -1.64
N ILE A 6 14.72 10.13 -0.74
CA ILE A 6 13.37 10.59 -1.03
C ILE A 6 13.11 11.89 -0.28
N ASN A 7 12.69 12.93 -1.01
CA ASN A 7 12.22 14.17 -0.40
C ASN A 7 10.71 14.12 -0.26
N PHE A 8 10.21 13.98 0.97
CA PHE A 8 8.78 13.85 1.24
C PHE A 8 8.33 14.74 2.41
N ASP A 9 7.04 15.07 2.39
CA ASP A 9 6.34 15.79 3.44
C ASP A 9 5.56 14.80 4.30
N TYR A 10 6.10 14.50 5.47
CA TYR A 10 5.51 13.58 6.45
C TYR A 10 4.12 14.06 6.92
N ASN A 11 3.96 15.35 7.22
CA ASN A 11 2.71 15.87 7.79
C ASN A 11 1.58 15.83 6.77
N THR A 12 1.85 16.29 5.54
CA THR A 12 0.85 16.21 4.46
C THR A 12 0.50 14.76 4.13
N THR A 13 1.48 13.86 4.12
CA THR A 13 1.24 12.42 3.89
C THR A 13 0.37 11.82 5.00
N LYS A 14 0.69 12.12 6.26
CA LYS A 14 -0.08 11.64 7.42
C LYS A 14 -1.52 12.15 7.45
N GLU A 15 -1.74 13.38 7.00
CA GLU A 15 -3.08 13.97 6.93
C GLU A 15 -3.95 13.39 5.82
N TYR A 16 -3.35 12.68 4.86
CA TYR A 16 -4.05 12.13 3.69
C TYR A 16 -5.29 11.31 4.07
N LYS A 17 -5.15 10.40 5.04
CA LYS A 17 -6.21 9.51 5.51
C LYS A 17 -7.47 10.23 6.01
N PHE A 18 -7.36 11.50 6.41
CA PHE A 18 -8.49 12.29 6.90
C PHE A 18 -9.20 13.08 5.80
N ARG A 19 -8.54 13.30 4.67
CA ARG A 19 -8.99 14.26 3.66
C ARG A 19 -9.68 13.64 2.46
N TYR A 20 -9.37 12.38 2.12
CA TYR A 20 -9.66 11.90 0.77
C TYR A 20 -10.40 10.56 0.64
N GLU A 21 -10.58 9.76 1.70
CA GLU A 21 -11.10 8.39 1.55
C GLU A 21 -11.97 7.89 2.72
N SER A 22 -13.19 7.47 2.42
CA SER A 22 -13.83 6.38 3.16
C SER A 22 -13.19 5.07 2.68
N GLN A 23 -12.67 4.25 3.60
CA GLN A 23 -12.10 2.96 3.24
C GLN A 23 -13.18 1.99 2.76
N CYS A 24 -12.82 1.13 1.80
CA CYS A 24 -13.71 0.09 1.30
C CYS A 24 -13.99 -0.92 2.42
N ASP A 25 -15.26 -1.27 2.61
CA ASP A 25 -15.70 -2.25 3.61
C ASP A 25 -16.18 -3.55 2.94
N CYS A 26 -15.49 -4.00 1.89
CA CYS A 26 -15.70 -5.36 1.37
C CYS A 26 -14.90 -6.38 2.19
N ALA A 27 -15.26 -7.66 2.08
CA ALA A 27 -14.59 -8.75 2.81
C ALA A 27 -13.07 -8.77 2.54
N TYR A 28 -12.67 -8.59 1.28
CA TYR A 28 -11.25 -8.55 0.88
C TYR A 28 -10.46 -7.44 1.60
N CYS A 29 -11.01 -6.23 1.67
CA CYS A 29 -10.39 -5.09 2.32
C CYS A 29 -10.36 -5.27 3.84
N ARG A 30 -11.47 -5.73 4.45
CA ARG A 30 -11.51 -6.07 5.88
C ARG A 30 -10.46 -7.11 6.25
N ASN A 31 -10.29 -8.14 5.43
CA ASN A 31 -9.27 -9.17 5.66
C ASN A 31 -7.87 -8.55 5.59
N TYR A 32 -7.59 -7.70 4.59
CA TYR A 32 -6.33 -6.98 4.46
C TYR A 32 -6.00 -6.18 5.72
N TYR A 33 -6.91 -5.32 6.19
CA TYR A 33 -6.69 -4.46 7.37
C TYR A 33 -6.39 -5.26 8.64
N LYS A 34 -6.99 -6.45 8.79
CA LYS A 34 -6.78 -7.28 9.97
C LYS A 34 -5.48 -8.07 9.94
N THR A 35 -4.91 -8.34 8.77
CA THR A 35 -3.85 -9.35 8.60
C THR A 35 -2.53 -8.81 8.08
N PHE A 36 -2.54 -7.75 7.26
CA PHE A 36 -1.32 -7.22 6.63
C PHE A 36 -0.29 -6.80 7.67
N LYS A 37 -0.69 -5.96 8.63
CA LYS A 37 0.21 -5.44 9.66
C LYS A 37 0.79 -6.53 10.58
N VAL A 38 0.04 -7.61 10.76
CA VAL A 38 0.45 -8.75 11.59
C VAL A 38 1.50 -9.60 10.87
N LYS A 39 1.32 -9.84 9.56
CA LYS A 39 2.23 -10.67 8.76
C LYS A 39 3.50 -9.91 8.32
N TYR A 40 3.36 -8.64 7.93
CA TYR A 40 4.44 -7.86 7.31
C TYR A 40 4.83 -6.65 8.17
N ILE A 41 5.50 -6.92 9.29
CA ILE A 41 5.82 -5.93 10.33
C ILE A 41 6.83 -4.90 9.81
N LYS A 42 7.86 -5.32 9.08
CA LYS A 42 8.90 -4.40 8.56
C LYS A 42 8.34 -3.52 7.45
N THR A 43 7.54 -4.07 6.55
CA THR A 43 6.89 -3.29 5.49
C THR A 43 5.86 -2.32 6.08
N SER A 44 5.11 -2.74 7.10
CA SER A 44 4.23 -1.85 7.86
C SER A 44 5.00 -0.70 8.53
N LYS A 45 6.16 -1.00 9.11
CA LYS A 45 7.01 0.01 9.73
C LYS A 45 7.56 1.01 8.70
N LEU A 46 7.93 0.54 7.50
CA LEU A 46 8.32 1.41 6.40
C LEU A 46 7.19 2.39 6.04
N LEU A 47 5.96 1.90 5.89
CA LEU A 47 4.81 2.76 5.59
C LEU A 47 4.58 3.81 6.68
N GLU A 48 4.64 3.40 7.96
CA GLU A 48 4.49 4.32 9.10
C GLU A 48 5.60 5.38 9.16
N ASP A 49 6.83 5.05 8.74
CA ASP A 49 7.95 5.99 8.64
C ASP A 49 7.71 7.08 7.56
N PHE A 50 6.90 6.79 6.53
CA PHE A 50 6.41 7.79 5.58
C PHE A 50 5.20 8.59 6.08
N GLY A 51 4.68 8.26 7.27
CA GLY A 51 3.47 8.87 7.83
C GLY A 51 2.17 8.20 7.39
N LEU A 52 2.25 7.08 6.68
CA LEU A 52 1.09 6.35 6.20
C LEU A 52 0.46 5.51 7.30
N CYS A 53 -0.84 5.23 7.14
CA CYS A 53 -1.56 4.28 7.99
C CYS A 53 -1.83 3.04 7.13
N VAL A 54 -1.32 1.88 7.58
CA VAL A 54 -1.42 0.60 6.86
C VAL A 54 -2.87 0.21 6.57
N ASP A 55 -3.78 0.55 7.48
CA ASP A 55 -5.20 0.22 7.34
C ASP A 55 -5.97 1.22 6.43
N PHE A 56 -5.25 2.19 5.86
CA PHE A 56 -5.77 3.18 4.93
C PHE A 56 -4.94 3.21 3.64
N PRO A 57 -4.88 2.10 2.88
CA PRO A 57 -4.37 2.13 1.53
C PRO A 57 -5.27 3.00 0.64
N LEU A 58 -4.66 3.57 -0.39
CA LEU A 58 -5.41 4.16 -1.50
C LEU A 58 -6.19 3.09 -2.26
N GLU A 59 -5.59 1.91 -2.40
CA GLU A 59 -6.22 0.73 -2.99
C GLU A 59 -5.59 -0.53 -2.41
N ALA A 60 -6.41 -1.51 -2.06
CA ALA A 60 -5.99 -2.87 -1.73
C ALA A 60 -6.71 -3.83 -2.68
N MET A 61 -6.08 -4.10 -3.81
CA MET A 61 -6.67 -4.86 -4.90
C MET A 61 -6.52 -6.37 -4.64
N PRO A 62 -7.62 -7.11 -4.42
CA PRO A 62 -7.59 -8.57 -4.39
C PRO A 62 -7.15 -9.13 -5.76
N LEU A 63 -6.33 -10.16 -5.74
CA LEU A 63 -5.91 -10.92 -6.92
C LEU A 63 -6.56 -12.31 -6.90
N GLU A 64 -5.77 -13.35 -6.60
CA GLU A 64 -6.19 -14.74 -6.58
C GLU A 64 -6.31 -15.27 -5.15
N TYR A 65 -7.31 -16.11 -4.92
CA TYR A 65 -7.44 -16.87 -3.68
C TYR A 65 -6.82 -18.26 -3.80
N ASP A 66 -5.82 -18.55 -2.98
CA ASP A 66 -5.21 -19.86 -2.84
C ASP A 66 -6.00 -20.69 -1.82
N LYS A 67 -6.84 -21.59 -2.35
CA LYS A 67 -7.65 -22.52 -1.56
C LYS A 67 -6.83 -23.54 -0.76
N ILE A 68 -5.63 -23.88 -1.22
CA ILE A 68 -4.78 -24.90 -0.57
C ILE A 68 -4.18 -24.33 0.71
N ASN A 69 -3.70 -23.09 0.64
CA ASN A 69 -3.04 -22.42 1.77
C ASN A 69 -3.99 -21.52 2.57
N ASN A 70 -5.26 -21.35 2.13
CA ASN A 70 -6.22 -20.42 2.70
C ASN A 70 -5.66 -18.98 2.72
N GLU A 71 -5.08 -18.55 1.59
CA GLU A 71 -4.44 -17.23 1.45
C GLU A 71 -5.05 -16.43 0.30
N MET A 72 -5.38 -15.16 0.58
CA MET A 72 -5.77 -14.20 -0.44
C MET A 72 -4.57 -13.37 -0.88
N GLN A 73 -4.38 -13.25 -2.19
CA GLN A 73 -3.31 -12.42 -2.78
C GLN A 73 -3.77 -10.98 -2.98
N TYR A 74 -2.85 -10.03 -2.79
CA TYR A 74 -3.12 -8.60 -2.96
C TYR A 74 -2.00 -7.85 -3.68
N ILE A 75 -2.37 -6.72 -4.28
CA ILE A 75 -1.47 -5.58 -4.52
C ILE A 75 -2.06 -4.39 -3.78
N SER A 76 -1.22 -3.62 -3.09
CA SER A 76 -1.68 -2.42 -2.38
C SER A 76 -0.90 -1.17 -2.75
N TYR A 77 -1.57 -0.03 -2.74
CA TYR A 77 -1.01 1.26 -3.11
C TYR A 77 -1.19 2.30 -1.99
N TYR A 78 -0.17 3.14 -1.80
CA TYR A 78 -0.18 4.23 -0.82
C TYR A 78 0.40 5.52 -1.41
N PRO A 79 -0.25 6.69 -1.23
CA PRO A 79 0.23 7.95 -1.78
C PRO A 79 1.10 8.70 -0.78
N VAL A 80 2.28 9.12 -1.20
CA VAL A 80 3.21 9.91 -0.38
C VAL A 80 3.40 11.28 -0.99
N LYS A 81 3.24 12.35 -0.20
CA LYS A 81 3.53 13.70 -0.67
C LYS A 81 5.03 13.88 -0.78
N GLY A 82 5.56 14.01 -1.99
CA GLY A 82 7.00 14.09 -2.18
C GLY A 82 7.45 13.93 -3.62
N ARG A 83 8.76 13.83 -3.79
CA ARG A 83 9.44 13.58 -5.06
C ARG A 83 10.65 12.67 -4.85
N ILE A 84 11.01 11.99 -5.93
CA ILE A 84 12.26 11.24 -6.07
C ILE A 84 12.94 11.68 -7.36
N ASP A 85 14.27 11.65 -7.36
CA ASP A 85 15.02 12.02 -8.56
C ASP A 85 15.03 10.85 -9.57
N LYS A 86 15.20 9.62 -9.09
CA LYS A 86 15.08 8.39 -9.89
C LYS A 86 13.65 8.17 -10.38
N ASP A 87 13.46 7.46 -11.49
CA ASP A 87 12.12 7.16 -12.01
C ASP A 87 11.38 6.15 -11.13
N ILE A 88 12.09 5.13 -10.65
CA ILE A 88 11.58 4.12 -9.74
C ILE A 88 12.64 3.76 -8.67
N LEU A 89 12.16 3.47 -7.46
CA LEU A 89 12.93 2.77 -6.43
C LEU A 89 12.27 1.43 -6.14
N ILE A 90 13.06 0.36 -6.03
CA ILE A 90 12.57 -0.99 -5.73
C ILE A 90 13.29 -1.50 -4.48
N LEU A 91 12.53 -2.09 -3.57
CA LEU A 91 13.00 -2.70 -2.32
C LEU A 91 12.34 -4.05 -2.15
N ASN A 92 13.07 -5.03 -1.63
CA ASN A 92 12.50 -6.30 -1.23
C ASN A 92 12.47 -6.38 0.30
N LEU A 93 11.28 -6.52 0.88
CA LEU A 93 11.06 -6.57 2.34
C LEU A 93 10.05 -7.67 2.66
N GLU A 94 10.45 -8.63 3.50
CA GLU A 94 9.54 -9.71 3.95
C GLU A 94 8.89 -10.47 2.77
N GLU A 95 9.68 -10.78 1.74
CA GLU A 95 9.23 -11.44 0.50
C GLU A 95 8.29 -10.60 -0.37
N LEU A 96 8.04 -9.34 0.01
CA LEU A 96 7.30 -8.37 -0.78
C LEU A 96 8.24 -7.53 -1.62
N GLU A 97 7.79 -7.19 -2.82
CA GLU A 97 8.41 -6.15 -3.63
C GLU A 97 7.70 -4.82 -3.39
N VAL A 98 8.44 -3.84 -2.91
CA VAL A 98 7.97 -2.48 -2.65
C VAL A 98 8.56 -1.56 -3.71
N ARG A 99 7.71 -1.00 -4.56
CA ARG A 99 8.08 -0.05 -5.60
C ARG A 99 7.62 1.35 -5.22
N ILE A 100 8.48 2.34 -5.41
CA ILE A 100 8.15 3.75 -5.21
C ILE A 100 8.23 4.44 -6.57
N LEU A 101 7.08 4.91 -7.04
CA LEU A 101 6.85 5.45 -8.38
C LEU A 101 6.53 6.95 -8.30
N LYS A 102 6.85 7.69 -9.36
CA LYS A 102 6.40 9.09 -9.49
C LYS A 102 4.90 9.11 -9.82
N GLY A 103 4.13 9.91 -9.08
CA GLY A 103 2.68 10.08 -9.31
C GLY A 103 2.30 10.78 -10.62
N SER A 104 3.28 11.31 -11.36
CA SER A 104 3.09 11.90 -12.68
C SER A 104 3.13 10.87 -13.82
N GLU A 105 3.43 9.60 -13.53
CA GLU A 105 3.45 8.56 -14.58
C GLU A 105 2.02 8.22 -15.03
N ILE A 106 1.76 8.45 -16.33
CA ILE A 106 0.45 8.47 -16.97
C ILE A 106 -0.22 7.08 -17.06
N ASN A 107 0.50 5.99 -16.76
CA ASN A 107 0.04 4.61 -16.98
C ASN A 107 -0.10 3.78 -15.70
N ASN A 108 -0.20 4.41 -14.51
CA ASN A 108 -0.43 3.65 -13.29
C ASN A 108 -1.90 3.18 -13.22
N PRO A 109 -2.18 1.86 -13.11
CA PRO A 109 -3.55 1.35 -12.98
C PRO A 109 -4.24 1.71 -11.66
N CYS A 110 -3.51 2.30 -10.70
CA CYS A 110 -4.00 2.69 -9.39
C CYS A 110 -4.99 3.87 -9.45
N PRO A 111 -6.03 3.89 -8.58
CA PRO A 111 -6.92 5.03 -8.41
C PRO A 111 -6.19 6.36 -8.21
N ASN A 112 -6.77 7.46 -8.71
CA ASN A 112 -6.20 8.79 -8.53
C ASN A 112 -6.26 9.19 -7.04
N PRO A 113 -5.12 9.45 -6.38
CA PRO A 113 -5.11 9.76 -4.95
C PRO A 113 -5.74 11.11 -4.61
N LYS A 114 -6.17 11.94 -5.58
CA LYS A 114 -6.61 13.33 -5.34
C LYS A 114 -5.56 14.19 -4.62
N MET A 115 -4.31 13.73 -4.60
CA MET A 115 -3.17 14.45 -4.05
C MET A 115 -2.55 15.31 -5.16
N LYS A 116 -2.34 16.60 -4.88
CA LYS A 116 -1.68 17.49 -5.85
C LYS A 116 -0.21 17.09 -6.03
N LEU A 117 0.28 17.10 -7.26
CA LEU A 117 1.70 16.92 -7.58
C LEU A 117 2.61 17.94 -6.84
N PRO A 118 3.89 17.60 -6.60
CA PRO A 118 4.47 16.27 -6.78
C PRO A 118 4.01 15.32 -5.68
N TYR A 119 3.75 14.07 -6.03
CA TYR A 119 3.50 12.97 -5.11
C TYR A 119 4.12 11.70 -5.67
N LEU A 120 4.25 10.69 -4.80
CA LEU A 120 4.77 9.37 -5.09
C LEU A 120 3.68 8.34 -4.80
N LEU A 121 3.80 7.18 -5.42
CA LEU A 121 2.97 6.01 -5.14
C LEU A 121 3.88 4.88 -4.67
N ILE A 122 3.61 4.35 -3.49
CA ILE A 122 4.20 3.12 -2.99
C ILE A 122 3.28 1.98 -3.44
N GLU A 123 3.74 1.14 -4.36
CA GLU A 123 3.12 -0.12 -4.74
C GLU A 123 3.79 -1.25 -3.96
N ILE A 124 2.98 -2.15 -3.39
CA ILE A 124 3.45 -3.35 -2.70
C ILE A 124 2.83 -4.55 -3.39
N SER A 125 3.66 -5.44 -3.91
CA SER A 125 3.25 -6.66 -4.61
C SER A 125 3.80 -7.92 -3.92
N GLY A 126 3.24 -9.08 -4.28
CA GLY A 126 3.58 -10.37 -3.65
C GLY A 126 2.90 -10.61 -2.31
N ILE A 127 1.89 -9.80 -1.96
CA ILE A 127 1.18 -9.89 -0.69
C ILE A 127 0.33 -11.15 -0.69
N LYS A 128 0.50 -11.99 0.32
CA LYS A 128 -0.33 -13.17 0.58
C LYS A 128 -0.81 -13.12 2.02
N LEU A 129 -2.10 -13.08 2.26
CA LEU A 129 -2.66 -12.94 3.60
C LEU A 129 -3.62 -14.09 3.88
N THR A 130 -3.47 -14.73 5.03
CA THR A 130 -4.41 -15.77 5.47
C THR A 130 -5.83 -15.19 5.52
N TRP A 131 -6.80 -15.91 4.98
CA TRP A 131 -8.20 -15.54 5.10
C TRP A 131 -8.71 -15.87 6.51
N ILE A 132 -9.18 -14.86 7.24
CA ILE A 132 -9.64 -15.00 8.63
C ILE A 132 -11.09 -14.58 8.86
N LEU A 133 -11.79 -14.18 7.80
CA LEU A 133 -13.19 -13.80 7.89
C LEU A 133 -14.07 -15.04 7.76
N ASP A 134 -15.17 -15.05 8.51
CA ASP A 134 -16.23 -16.05 8.39
C ASP A 134 -17.21 -15.64 7.29
N GLU A 135 -16.66 -15.38 6.10
CA GLU A 135 -17.36 -14.94 4.89
C GLU A 135 -16.82 -15.76 3.71
N ASP A 136 -17.72 -16.16 2.81
CA ASP A 136 -17.34 -16.89 1.61
C ASP A 136 -16.53 -15.99 0.66
N ILE A 137 -15.57 -16.61 -0.03
CA ILE A 137 -14.78 -15.95 -1.06
C ILE A 137 -15.51 -16.20 -2.38
N GLU A 138 -16.17 -15.14 -2.87
CA GLU A 138 -16.89 -15.13 -4.16
C GLU A 138 -15.95 -15.25 -5.36
#